data_AF-A0A8B6D4Q7-F1
#
_entry.id   AF-A0A8B6D4Q7-F1
#
_cell.length_a   1.000
_cell.length_b   1.000
_cell.length_c   1.000
_cell.angle_alpha   90.00
_cell.angle_beta   90.00
_cell.angle_gamma   90.00
#
_symmetry.space_group_name_H-M   'P 1'
#
loop_
_entity.id
_entity.type
_entity.pdbx_description
1 polymer ?
#
loop_
_entity_poly.entity_id
_entity_poly.type
_entity_poly.pdbx_seq_one_letter_code
_entity_poly.pdbx_strand_id
1 'polypeptide(L)'
;YLHHNEISIIEPFTFVYLPSLRYLYLDGNNISDIEEHAFGKLTSLTLLHLLGNPLNCDCSIFAFWSWLIERSSIYDIGSTATCSNGTLVKSLQSASAVLDTCRPDNCQCFNSGKCVAMGYELICDCLGQWTGTFCQDSQCTSYNCGFGDCYIEPVNGTAQCLCADRYVNYCPGASLQKRCEDRLQARVDG
;
A
#
# COMPACT_ATOMS: atom_id res chain seq x y z
N TYR A 1 18.99 -10.12 -24.18
CA TYR A 1 19.27 -8.75 -24.67
C TYR A 1 17.96 -8.13 -25.06
N LEU A 2 17.57 -7.04 -24.41
CA LEU A 2 16.32 -6.31 -24.62
C LEU A 2 16.56 -4.79 -24.72
N HIS A 3 17.80 -4.36 -24.93
CA HIS A 3 18.15 -2.95 -25.10
C HIS A 3 17.56 -2.35 -26.38
N HIS A 4 17.38 -1.04 -26.42
CA HIS A 4 16.88 -0.30 -27.59
C HIS A 4 15.54 -0.84 -28.12
N ASN A 5 14.61 -1.10 -27.21
CA ASN A 5 13.21 -1.43 -27.51
C ASN A 5 12.27 -0.36 -26.91
N GLU A 6 10.97 -0.63 -26.92
CA GLU A 6 9.93 0.29 -26.44
C GLU A 6 9.32 -0.19 -25.11
N ILE A 7 10.07 -0.92 -24.29
CA ILE A 7 9.58 -1.42 -23.00
C ILE A 7 9.34 -0.23 -22.07
N SER A 8 8.14 -0.12 -21.50
CA SER A 8 7.74 0.98 -20.60
C SER A 8 7.60 0.56 -19.14
N ILE A 9 7.22 -0.70 -18.89
CA ILE A 9 6.98 -1.23 -17.55
C ILE A 9 7.59 -2.63 -17.48
N ILE A 10 8.18 -2.97 -16.33
CA ILE A 10 8.56 -4.36 -16.02
C ILE A 10 7.61 -4.86 -14.93
N GLU A 11 6.70 -5.73 -15.34
CA GLU A 11 5.67 -6.31 -14.46
C GLU A 11 6.26 -7.32 -13.45
N PRO A 12 5.51 -7.64 -12.38
CA PRO A 12 5.90 -8.62 -11.40
C PRO A 12 6.16 -9.96 -12.08
N PHE A 13 7.19 -10.67 -11.62
CA PHE A 13 7.50 -12.03 -12.09
C PHE A 13 7.85 -12.15 -13.58
N THR A 14 8.08 -11.05 -14.30
CA THR A 14 8.49 -11.04 -15.73
C THR A 14 9.63 -12.03 -16.02
N PHE A 15 10.61 -12.15 -15.11
CA PHE A 15 11.76 -13.05 -15.26
C PHE A 15 11.75 -14.26 -14.32
N VAL A 16 10.58 -14.65 -13.79
CA VAL A 16 10.44 -15.69 -12.75
C VAL A 16 11.04 -17.04 -13.13
N TYR A 17 10.98 -17.41 -14.42
CA TYR A 17 11.48 -18.68 -14.94
C TYR A 17 12.94 -18.64 -15.40
N LEU A 18 13.68 -17.55 -15.12
CA LEU A 18 15.05 -17.35 -15.58
C LEU A 18 16.08 -17.25 -14.42
N PRO A 19 16.12 -18.19 -13.46
CA PRO A 19 16.99 -18.08 -12.29
C PRO A 19 18.49 -18.12 -12.64
N SER A 20 18.85 -18.71 -13.79
CA SER A 20 20.22 -18.81 -14.29
C SER A 20 20.67 -17.62 -15.15
N LEU A 21 19.82 -16.62 -15.37
CA LEU A 21 20.17 -15.45 -16.18
C LEU A 21 21.27 -14.65 -15.48
N ARG A 22 22.35 -14.36 -16.22
CA ARG A 22 23.54 -13.63 -15.70
C ARG A 22 23.62 -12.19 -16.18
N TYR A 23 23.21 -11.95 -17.43
CA TYR A 23 23.33 -10.66 -18.09
C TYR A 23 21.97 -10.22 -18.62
N LEU A 24 21.49 -9.08 -18.14
CA LEU A 24 20.25 -8.47 -18.61
C LEU A 24 20.53 -7.04 -19.09
N TYR A 25 20.30 -6.81 -20.38
CA TYR A 25 20.48 -5.52 -21.01
C TYR A 25 19.10 -4.95 -21.34
N LEU A 26 18.75 -3.84 -20.69
CA LEU A 26 17.50 -3.09 -20.85
C LEU A 26 17.77 -1.60 -21.13
N ASP A 27 19.01 -1.23 -21.43
CA ASP A 27 19.40 0.14 -21.77
C ASP A 27 18.69 0.66 -23.03
N GLY A 28 18.43 1.97 -23.07
CA GLY A 28 17.78 2.63 -24.20
C GLY A 28 16.33 2.21 -24.43
N ASN A 29 15.59 1.85 -23.37
CA ASN A 29 14.14 1.64 -23.41
C ASN A 29 13.41 2.87 -22.84
N ASN A 30 12.08 2.77 -22.67
CA ASN A 30 11.25 3.82 -22.07
C ASN A 30 10.73 3.40 -20.68
N ILE A 31 11.51 2.61 -19.94
CA ILE A 31 11.05 2.03 -18.66
C ILE A 31 10.89 3.15 -17.64
N SER A 32 9.65 3.44 -17.26
CA SER A 32 9.31 4.36 -16.18
C SER A 32 9.15 3.62 -14.86
N ASP A 33 8.60 2.41 -14.88
CA ASP A 33 8.21 1.68 -13.68
C ASP A 33 8.73 0.24 -13.68
N ILE A 34 9.29 -0.18 -12.53
CA ILE A 34 9.76 -1.54 -12.27
C ILE A 34 8.99 -2.02 -11.05
N GLU A 35 8.01 -2.88 -11.27
CA GLU A 35 7.12 -3.34 -10.21
C GLU A 35 7.80 -4.32 -9.24
N GLU A 36 7.15 -4.52 -8.10
CA GLU A 36 7.65 -5.41 -7.06
C GLU A 36 7.90 -6.82 -7.62
N HIS A 37 8.98 -7.44 -7.16
CA HIS A 37 9.40 -8.80 -7.54
C HIS A 37 9.76 -9.00 -9.03
N ALA A 38 9.77 -7.97 -9.88
CA ALA A 38 10.18 -8.05 -11.28
C ALA A 38 11.50 -8.85 -11.48
N PHE A 39 12.49 -8.60 -10.62
CA PHE A 39 13.80 -9.27 -10.64
C PHE A 39 14.02 -10.27 -9.49
N GLY A 40 12.99 -10.57 -8.70
CA GLY A 40 13.12 -11.30 -7.43
C GLY A 40 13.74 -12.71 -7.55
N LYS A 41 13.51 -13.39 -8.68
CA LYS A 41 14.07 -14.74 -8.95
C LYS A 41 15.38 -14.76 -9.73
N LEU A 42 15.92 -13.60 -10.11
CA LEU A 42 17.18 -13.49 -10.84
C LEU A 42 18.40 -13.68 -9.91
N THR A 43 18.53 -14.88 -9.34
CA THR A 43 19.55 -15.22 -8.33
C THR A 43 20.98 -15.26 -8.90
N SER A 44 21.14 -15.55 -10.19
CA SER A 44 22.45 -15.62 -10.85
C SER A 44 22.87 -14.33 -11.56
N LEU A 45 22.08 -13.25 -11.41
CA LEU A 45 22.31 -12.03 -12.17
C LEU A 45 23.57 -11.32 -11.69
N THR A 46 24.45 -11.01 -12.63
CA THR A 46 25.72 -10.32 -12.37
C THR A 46 25.77 -8.93 -13.00
N LEU A 47 24.94 -8.68 -14.02
CA LEU A 47 24.93 -7.42 -14.76
C LEU A 47 23.50 -7.08 -15.18
N LEU A 48 23.11 -5.85 -14.87
CA LEU A 48 21.84 -5.26 -15.27
C LEU A 48 22.09 -3.83 -15.78
N HIS A 49 21.91 -3.65 -17.09
CA HIS A 49 22.00 -2.33 -17.72
C HIS A 49 20.62 -1.71 -17.85
N LEU A 50 20.45 -0.53 -17.26
CA LEU A 50 19.21 0.26 -17.31
C LEU A 50 19.44 1.70 -17.78
N LEU A 51 20.63 2.02 -18.29
CA LEU A 51 20.97 3.38 -18.74
C LEU A 51 19.98 3.86 -19.81
N GLY A 52 19.60 5.13 -19.75
CA GLY A 52 18.71 5.72 -20.76
C GLY A 52 17.25 5.31 -20.62
N ASN A 53 16.81 4.91 -19.42
CA ASN A 53 15.41 4.73 -19.07
C ASN A 53 14.93 5.85 -18.13
N PRO A 54 13.72 6.41 -18.32
CA PRO A 54 13.19 7.50 -17.51
C PRO A 54 12.53 6.99 -16.20
N LEU A 55 13.29 6.32 -15.33
CA LEU A 55 12.74 5.69 -14.14
C LEU A 55 12.06 6.71 -13.20
N ASN A 56 10.83 6.41 -12.78
CA ASN A 56 10.14 7.13 -11.72
C ASN A 56 10.78 6.76 -10.38
N CYS A 57 11.44 7.71 -9.73
CA CYS A 57 12.05 7.50 -8.40
C CYS A 57 11.21 8.11 -7.27
N ASP A 58 9.91 7.88 -7.34
CA ASP A 58 9.00 8.12 -6.22
C ASP A 58 8.88 6.85 -5.36
N CYS A 59 7.78 6.72 -4.62
CA CYS A 59 7.46 5.54 -3.81
C CYS A 59 7.60 4.20 -4.55
N SER A 60 7.24 4.17 -5.83
CA SER A 60 7.13 2.94 -6.62
C SER A 60 8.48 2.26 -6.84
N ILE A 61 9.57 3.03 -6.82
CA ILE A 61 10.93 2.50 -7.02
C ILE A 61 11.45 1.73 -5.81
N PHE A 62 10.78 1.82 -4.65
CA PHE A 62 11.30 1.30 -3.39
C PHE A 62 11.66 -0.18 -3.46
N ALA A 63 10.81 -1.02 -4.05
CA ALA A 63 11.07 -2.44 -4.19
C ALA A 63 12.32 -2.71 -5.04
N PHE A 64 12.47 -2.01 -6.15
CA PHE A 64 13.65 -2.11 -7.00
C PHE A 64 14.91 -1.58 -6.29
N TRP A 65 14.81 -0.43 -5.61
CA TRP A 65 15.91 0.13 -4.82
C TRP A 65 16.35 -0.82 -3.70
N SER A 66 15.41 -1.42 -2.98
CA SER A 66 15.68 -2.43 -1.94
C SER A 66 16.40 -3.64 -2.53
N TRP A 67 15.86 -4.19 -3.63
CA TRP A 67 16.46 -5.30 -4.35
C TRP A 67 17.89 -4.99 -4.85
N LEU A 68 18.14 -3.75 -5.27
CA LEU A 68 19.46 -3.26 -5.68
C LEU A 68 20.45 -3.19 -4.51
N ILE A 69 20.06 -2.57 -3.38
CA ILE A 69 20.97 -2.40 -2.24
C ILE A 69 21.32 -3.73 -1.57
N GLU A 70 20.41 -4.69 -1.55
CA GLU A 70 20.66 -6.06 -1.06
C GLU A 70 21.71 -6.80 -1.90
N ARG A 71 21.83 -6.45 -3.18
CA ARG A 71 22.76 -7.06 -4.15
C ARG A 71 23.95 -6.15 -4.47
N SER A 72 24.12 -5.04 -3.75
CA SER A 72 25.11 -3.98 -3.99
C SER A 72 26.58 -4.42 -3.89
N SER A 73 26.86 -5.65 -3.47
CA SER A 73 28.20 -6.26 -3.57
C SER A 73 28.68 -6.40 -5.02
N ILE A 74 27.78 -6.25 -6.00
CA ILE A 74 28.09 -6.29 -7.44
C ILE A 74 27.89 -4.90 -8.04
N TYR A 75 29.00 -4.29 -8.50
CA TYR A 75 29.02 -2.93 -9.05
C TYR A 75 28.09 -2.74 -10.27
N ASP A 76 27.79 -3.82 -11.01
CA ASP A 76 27.17 -3.78 -12.34
C ASP A 76 25.64 -4.02 -12.38
N ILE A 77 24.98 -4.18 -11.24
CA ILE A 77 23.52 -4.52 -11.20
C ILE A 77 22.61 -3.28 -11.25
N GLY A 78 23.14 -2.07 -11.07
CA GLY A 78 22.31 -0.86 -11.14
C GLY A 78 23.10 0.44 -11.12
N SER A 79 24.39 0.40 -11.39
CA SER A 79 25.27 1.57 -11.37
C SER A 79 24.91 2.61 -12.43
N THR A 80 24.20 2.20 -13.48
CA THR A 80 23.76 3.05 -14.58
C THR A 80 22.24 3.36 -14.55
N ALA A 81 21.52 2.90 -13.53
CA ALA A 81 20.10 3.21 -13.38
C ALA A 81 19.93 4.65 -12.89
N THR A 82 19.25 5.46 -13.68
CA THR A 82 18.98 6.88 -13.40
C THR A 82 17.50 7.14 -13.33
N CYS A 83 17.10 7.91 -12.34
CA CYS A 83 15.78 8.53 -12.26
C CYS A 83 15.57 9.48 -13.45
N SER A 84 14.30 9.77 -13.77
CA SER A 84 13.91 10.72 -14.82
C SER A 84 14.51 12.13 -14.64
N ASN A 85 14.82 12.52 -13.39
CA ASN A 85 15.50 13.78 -13.06
C ASN A 85 17.05 13.71 -13.13
N GLY A 86 17.61 12.59 -13.58
CA GLY A 86 19.06 12.36 -13.71
C GLY A 86 19.76 11.84 -12.45
N THR A 87 19.06 11.72 -11.32
CA THR A 87 19.64 11.16 -10.08
C THR A 87 19.94 9.68 -10.25
N LEU A 88 21.08 9.20 -9.74
CA LEU A 88 21.36 7.76 -9.75
C LEU A 88 20.48 7.04 -8.72
N VAL A 89 19.82 5.94 -9.12
CA VAL A 89 18.96 5.15 -8.20
C VAL A 89 19.76 4.68 -6.99
N LYS A 90 21.01 4.25 -7.17
CA LYS A 90 21.90 3.85 -6.08
C LYS A 90 22.30 4.98 -5.12
N SER A 91 22.12 6.24 -5.51
CA SER A 91 22.47 7.41 -4.69
C SER A 91 21.33 7.90 -3.80
N LEU A 92 20.15 7.26 -3.91
CA LEU A 92 19.03 7.50 -2.99
C LEU A 92 19.48 7.13 -1.57
N GLN A 93 19.42 8.12 -0.66
CA GLN A 93 20.21 8.14 0.57
C GLN A 93 19.83 7.05 1.58
N SER A 94 18.56 6.66 1.65
CA SER A 94 18.05 5.64 2.57
C SER A 94 16.65 5.21 2.17
N ALA A 95 16.16 4.13 2.80
CA ALA A 95 14.77 3.70 2.69
C ALA A 95 13.81 4.84 3.03
N SER A 96 14.11 5.62 4.08
CA SER A 96 13.31 6.80 4.46
C SER A 96 13.33 7.85 3.35
N ALA A 97 14.48 8.14 2.75
CA ALA A 97 14.57 9.17 1.70
C ALA A 97 13.82 8.78 0.41
N VAL A 98 13.71 7.48 0.10
CA VAL A 98 12.86 6.98 -0.99
C VAL A 98 11.38 7.04 -0.59
N LEU A 99 11.05 6.73 0.66
CA LEU A 99 9.67 6.86 1.15
C LEU A 99 9.23 8.32 1.30
N ASP A 100 10.16 9.26 1.47
CA ASP A 100 9.88 10.70 1.49
C ASP A 100 9.55 11.24 0.10
N THR A 101 9.91 10.53 -0.99
CA THR A 101 9.47 10.86 -2.36
C THR A 101 8.09 10.32 -2.69
N CYS A 102 7.48 9.51 -1.81
CA CYS A 102 6.05 9.20 -1.87
C CYS A 102 5.26 10.51 -1.80
N ARG A 103 4.64 10.96 -2.89
CA ARG A 103 3.79 12.16 -2.85
C ARG A 103 2.49 11.88 -2.11
N PRO A 104 2.23 12.51 -0.95
CA PRO A 104 0.95 12.36 -0.24
C PRO A 104 -0.24 12.91 -1.05
N ASP A 105 0.02 13.74 -2.06
CA ASP A 105 -1.00 14.37 -2.91
C ASP A 105 -1.75 13.38 -3.82
N ASN A 106 -1.23 12.16 -3.98
CA ASN A 106 -1.89 11.10 -4.77
C ASN A 106 -2.88 10.26 -3.96
N CYS A 107 -2.87 10.38 -2.63
CA CYS A 107 -3.88 9.79 -1.76
C CYS A 107 -5.16 10.63 -1.81
N GLN A 108 -6.25 10.07 -2.34
CA GLN A 108 -7.58 10.70 -2.25
C GLN A 108 -8.25 10.44 -0.89
N CYS A 109 -7.58 10.76 0.23
CA CYS A 109 -8.18 10.57 1.55
C CYS A 109 -9.32 11.57 1.79
N PHE A 110 -10.51 11.06 2.11
CA PHE A 110 -11.68 11.85 2.51
C PHE A 110 -11.67 12.14 4.02
N ASN A 111 -12.53 13.06 4.44
CA ASN A 111 -12.81 13.36 5.85
C ASN A 111 -11.56 13.67 6.71
N SER A 112 -10.60 14.39 6.12
CA SER A 112 -9.33 14.75 6.75
C SER A 112 -8.44 13.56 7.14
N GLY A 113 -8.62 12.40 6.49
CA GLY A 113 -7.69 11.27 6.61
C GLY A 113 -6.28 11.66 6.21
N LYS A 114 -5.28 11.15 6.93
CA LYS A 114 -3.87 11.46 6.68
C LYS A 114 -3.27 10.38 5.79
N CYS A 115 -2.69 10.76 4.66
CA CYS A 115 -1.93 9.82 3.83
C CYS A 115 -0.65 9.42 4.58
N VAL A 116 -0.45 8.11 4.76
CA VAL A 116 0.74 7.54 5.40
C VAL A 116 1.28 6.42 4.52
N ALA A 117 2.60 6.28 4.49
CA ALA A 117 3.24 5.15 3.84
C ALA A 117 3.20 3.93 4.78
N MET A 118 2.60 2.83 4.32
CA MET A 118 2.65 1.53 4.98
C MET A 118 3.43 0.56 4.09
N GLY A 119 4.75 0.53 4.27
CA GLY A 119 5.64 -0.14 3.32
C GLY A 119 5.73 0.66 2.01
N TYR A 120 5.30 0.06 0.91
CA TYR A 120 5.30 0.65 -0.44
C TYR A 120 3.91 1.14 -0.88
N GLU A 121 2.87 0.90 -0.08
CA GLU A 121 1.52 1.41 -0.35
C GLU A 121 1.28 2.71 0.42
N LEU A 122 0.70 3.68 -0.28
CA LEU A 122 0.12 4.87 0.33
C LEU A 122 -1.29 4.53 0.80
N ILE A 123 -1.51 4.55 2.10
CA ILE A 123 -2.82 4.29 2.72
C ILE A 123 -3.33 5.53 3.44
N CYS A 124 -4.64 5.61 3.62
CA CYS A 124 -5.25 6.65 4.43
C CYS A 124 -5.33 6.19 5.90
N ASP A 125 -4.61 6.87 6.78
CA ASP A 125 -4.79 6.81 8.22
C ASP A 125 -6.05 7.61 8.60
N CYS A 126 -7.13 6.90 8.87
CA CYS A 126 -8.44 7.49 9.10
C CYS A 126 -8.60 8.00 10.54
N LEU A 127 -9.13 9.22 10.67
CA LEU A 127 -9.37 9.82 11.98
C LEU A 127 -10.72 9.36 12.56
N GLY A 128 -10.69 8.80 13.77
CA GLY A 128 -11.87 8.54 14.58
C GLY A 128 -12.89 7.62 13.91
N GLN A 129 -14.00 8.19 13.45
CA GLN A 129 -15.17 7.47 12.96
C GLN A 129 -15.11 7.04 11.50
N TRP A 130 -14.05 7.38 10.78
CA TRP A 130 -13.94 7.10 9.35
C TRP A 130 -13.18 5.80 9.11
N THR A 131 -13.58 5.09 8.06
CA THR A 131 -13.12 3.77 7.65
C THR A 131 -13.15 3.66 6.13
N GLY A 132 -12.70 2.52 5.61
CA GLY A 132 -12.52 2.31 4.18
C GLY A 132 -11.17 2.81 3.69
N THR A 133 -10.77 2.36 2.50
CA THR A 133 -9.44 2.59 1.92
C THR A 133 -9.08 4.08 1.80
N PHE A 134 -10.08 4.93 1.61
CA PHE A 134 -9.92 6.38 1.47
C PHE A 134 -10.59 7.16 2.59
N CYS A 135 -10.95 6.53 3.72
CA CYS A 135 -11.70 7.16 4.81
C CYS A 135 -13.07 7.72 4.38
N GLN A 136 -13.68 7.12 3.36
CA GLN A 136 -14.96 7.56 2.81
C GLN A 136 -16.17 7.06 3.62
N ASP A 137 -15.99 5.98 4.38
CA ASP A 137 -17.08 5.30 5.08
C ASP A 137 -17.10 5.70 6.56
N SER A 138 -18.27 5.99 7.12
CA SER A 138 -18.39 6.12 8.58
C SER A 138 -18.54 4.73 9.21
N GLN A 139 -17.90 4.49 10.35
CA GLN A 139 -18.10 3.28 11.16
C GLN A 139 -19.58 3.04 11.48
N CYS A 140 -20.40 4.10 11.56
CA CYS A 140 -21.84 4.00 11.81
C CYS A 140 -22.67 3.62 10.58
N THR A 141 -22.12 3.70 9.36
CA THR A 141 -22.85 3.37 8.11
C THR A 141 -23.24 1.89 8.07
N SER A 142 -22.39 1.02 8.61
CA SER A 142 -22.57 -0.44 8.62
C SER A 142 -22.97 -0.98 10.01
N TYR A 143 -23.04 -0.11 11.03
CA TYR A 143 -23.27 -0.51 12.41
C TYR A 143 -24.77 -0.66 12.69
N ASN A 144 -25.26 -1.90 12.67
CA ASN A 144 -26.67 -2.19 12.93
C ASN A 144 -27.04 -2.01 14.41
N CYS A 145 -27.68 -0.89 14.75
CA CYS A 145 -28.19 -0.60 16.09
C CYS A 145 -29.62 -1.05 16.36
N GLY A 146 -30.31 -1.69 15.39
CA GLY A 146 -31.72 -2.02 15.53
C GLY A 146 -32.55 -0.76 15.76
N PHE A 147 -33.21 -0.68 16.93
CA PHE A 147 -34.02 0.50 17.31
C PHE A 147 -33.23 1.62 18.01
N GLY A 148 -31.91 1.58 17.95
CA GLY A 148 -31.03 2.58 18.55
C GLY A 148 -30.31 3.42 17.50
N ASP A 149 -29.72 4.50 17.96
CA ASP A 149 -28.86 5.36 17.14
C ASP A 149 -27.40 4.91 17.29
N CYS A 150 -26.66 4.91 16.19
CA CYS A 150 -25.21 4.71 16.25
C CYS A 150 -24.52 6.00 16.67
N TYR A 151 -23.55 5.87 17.56
CA TYR A 151 -22.65 6.95 17.95
C TYR A 151 -21.23 6.41 18.07
N ILE A 152 -20.26 7.32 18.07
CA ILE A 152 -18.84 6.98 18.16
C ILE A 152 -18.35 7.41 19.53
N GLU A 153 -17.79 6.47 20.29
CA GLU A 153 -17.30 6.74 21.64
C GLU A 153 -16.11 7.72 21.58
N PRO A 154 -16.14 8.85 22.33
CA PRO A 154 -15.11 9.88 22.20
C PRO A 154 -13.72 9.46 22.65
N VAL A 155 -13.60 8.40 23.45
CA VAL A 155 -12.33 8.01 24.12
C VAL A 155 -11.56 6.99 23.29
N ASN A 156 -12.21 5.93 22.81
CA ASN A 156 -11.56 4.89 22.00
C ASN A 156 -11.95 4.92 20.51
N GLY A 157 -12.87 5.79 20.09
CA GLY A 157 -13.28 5.93 18.69
C GLY A 157 -14.10 4.76 18.13
N THR A 158 -14.64 3.89 19.00
CA THR A 158 -15.45 2.74 18.59
C THR A 158 -16.91 3.11 18.39
N ALA A 159 -17.51 2.59 17.31
CA ALA A 159 -18.95 2.66 17.13
C ALA A 159 -19.70 1.84 18.19
N GLN A 160 -20.77 2.43 18.73
CA GLN A 160 -21.64 1.88 19.75
C GLN A 160 -23.10 2.28 19.48
N CYS A 161 -24.04 1.58 20.12
CA CYS A 161 -25.46 1.89 20.01
C CYS A 161 -25.98 2.58 21.27
N LEU A 162 -26.72 3.68 21.07
CA LEU A 162 -27.53 4.32 22.10
C LEU A 162 -28.98 3.85 21.95
N CYS A 163 -29.48 3.18 22.99
CA CYS A 163 -30.87 2.80 23.03
C CYS A 163 -31.71 3.92 23.61
N ALA A 164 -32.81 4.27 22.93
CA ALA A 164 -33.85 5.06 23.56
C ALA A 164 -34.44 4.31 24.79
N ASP A 165 -34.93 5.05 25.78
CA ASP A 165 -35.33 4.54 27.12
C ASP A 165 -36.22 3.30 27.14
N ARG A 166 -37.01 3.07 26.07
CA ARG A 166 -37.94 1.94 25.93
C ARG A 166 -37.29 0.64 25.45
N TYR A 167 -36.09 0.71 24.86
CA TYR A 167 -35.37 -0.44 24.32
C TYR A 167 -34.23 -0.86 25.25
N VAL A 168 -33.75 -2.09 25.11
CA VAL A 168 -32.63 -2.61 25.89
C VAL A 168 -31.48 -3.03 24.99
N ASN A 169 -30.26 -2.89 25.50
CA ASN A 169 -29.07 -3.43 24.87
C ASN A 169 -29.15 -4.97 24.86
N TYR A 170 -29.00 -5.55 23.67
CA TYR A 170 -29.01 -6.98 23.44
C TYR A 170 -27.85 -7.36 22.51
N CYS A 171 -27.22 -8.50 22.80
CA CYS A 171 -26.19 -9.11 21.95
C CYS A 171 -26.78 -10.39 21.34
N PRO A 172 -27.02 -10.46 20.03
CA PRO A 172 -27.52 -11.68 19.39
C PRO A 172 -26.43 -12.76 19.37
N GLY A 173 -26.56 -13.79 20.22
CA GLY A 173 -25.70 -14.97 20.23
C GLY A 173 -24.19 -14.67 20.23
N ALA A 174 -23.44 -15.31 19.31
CA ALA A 174 -21.99 -15.21 19.18
C ALA A 174 -21.48 -13.85 18.63
N SER A 175 -22.36 -12.86 18.42
CA SER A 175 -21.97 -11.50 18.01
C SER A 175 -21.41 -10.71 19.18
N LEU A 176 -20.28 -10.02 18.96
CA LEU A 176 -19.74 -9.02 19.90
C LEU A 176 -20.43 -7.66 19.79
N GLN A 177 -21.33 -7.47 18.81
CA GLN A 177 -22.00 -6.21 18.55
C GLN A 177 -23.30 -6.10 19.37
N LYS A 178 -23.37 -5.07 20.24
CA LYS A 178 -24.58 -4.68 20.98
C LYS A 178 -25.52 -3.92 20.06
N ARG A 179 -26.81 -4.25 20.10
CA ARG A 179 -27.89 -3.53 19.40
C ARG A 179 -29.09 -3.30 20.32
N CYS A 180 -29.98 -2.40 19.94
CA CYS A 180 -31.16 -2.06 20.72
C CYS A 180 -32.38 -2.85 20.25
N GLU A 181 -33.01 -3.57 21.19
CA GLU A 181 -34.20 -4.38 20.94
C GLU A 181 -35.30 -4.14 21.98
N ASP A 182 -36.52 -4.52 21.62
CA ASP A 182 -37.62 -4.55 22.57
C ASP A 182 -37.37 -5.60 23.66
N ARG A 183 -37.73 -5.25 24.90
CA ARG A 183 -37.54 -6.12 26.10
C ARG A 183 -38.17 -7.50 26.00
N LEU A 184 -39.19 -7.66 25.16
CA LEU A 184 -39.84 -8.95 24.94
C LEU A 184 -39.01 -9.81 23.98
N GLN A 185 -38.48 -9.21 22.91
CA GLN A 185 -37.68 -9.89 21.89
C GLN A 185 -36.35 -10.39 22.47
N ALA A 186 -35.65 -9.53 23.22
CA ALA A 186 -34.38 -9.86 23.86
C ALA A 186 -34.45 -11.03 24.86
N ARG A 187 -35.63 -11.35 25.40
CA ARG A 187 -35.84 -12.51 26.31
C ARG A 187 -36.11 -13.82 25.58
N VAL A 188 -36.56 -13.75 24.33
CA VAL A 188 -36.87 -14.93 23.52
C VAL A 188 -35.60 -15.52 22.91
N ASP A 189 -34.60 -14.68 22.65
CA ASP A 189 -33.37 -15.03 21.94
C ASP A 189 -32.14 -15.21 22.86
N GLY A 190 -32.31 -15.27 24.19
CA GLY A 190 -31.23 -15.42 25.20
C GLY A 190 -31.42 -16.63 26.10
#